data_AF-A0A2K8SEM1-F1
#
_entry.id   AF-A0A2K8SEM1-F1
#
_cell.length_a   1.000
_cell.length_b   1.000
_cell.length_c   1.000
_cell.angle_alpha   90.00
_cell.angle_beta   90.00
_cell.angle_gamma   90.00
#
_symmetry.space_group_name_H-M   'P 1'
#
loop_
_entity.id
_entity.type
_entity.pdbx_description
1 polymer ?
#
loop_
_entity_poly.entity_id
_entity_poly.type
_entity_poly.pdbx_seq_one_letter_code
_entity_poly.pdbx_strand_id
1 'polypeptide(L)'
;MLIEQITKRFKKKFIETKIEDIKFKWEFEDFFNVLNINNFFTMMQKQLKVEYNFNQEKDIREKVENIRNLLLTIFDQAKEININLSDLNKLDNLIHMTYMEVKEIINNGLIVYLFYEKIHCSIEYKNNYYDTDQYFLLKISNFEKKLNTHLNTFLKFF
;
A
#
# COMPACT_ATOMS: atom_id res chain seq x y z
N MET A 1 -16.25 4.62 15.37
CA MET A 1 -16.52 5.76 14.46
C MET A 1 -16.88 5.25 13.06
N LEU A 2 -17.68 5.98 12.27
CA LEU A 2 -18.23 5.56 10.97
C LEU A 2 -17.19 4.91 10.03
N ILE A 3 -15.99 5.49 9.96
CA ILE A 3 -14.87 5.00 9.13
C ILE A 3 -14.47 3.57 9.53
N GLU A 4 -14.31 3.30 10.82
CA GLU A 4 -13.97 1.96 11.33
C GLU A 4 -15.08 0.93 11.06
N GLN A 5 -16.33 1.37 10.95
CA GLN A 5 -17.44 0.48 10.60
C GLN A 5 -17.42 0.13 9.11
N ILE A 6 -17.13 1.11 8.25
CA ILE A 6 -17.05 0.88 6.79
C ILE A 6 -15.79 0.09 6.44
N THR A 7 -14.65 0.34 7.08
CA THR A 7 -13.40 -0.39 6.79
C THR A 7 -13.51 -1.88 7.15
N LYS A 8 -14.35 -2.27 8.12
CA LYS A 8 -14.60 -3.68 8.47
C LYS A 8 -15.14 -4.54 7.33
N ARG A 9 -15.74 -3.95 6.27
CA ARG A 9 -16.18 -4.70 5.09
C ARG A 9 -15.00 -5.19 4.25
N PHE A 10 -13.86 -4.49 4.32
CA PHE A 10 -12.61 -4.90 3.69
C PHE A 10 -11.90 -5.89 4.59
N LYS A 11 -12.42 -7.11 4.58
CA LYS A 11 -11.86 -8.23 5.33
C LYS A 11 -10.54 -8.67 4.73
N LYS A 12 -9.79 -9.36 5.58
CA LYS A 12 -8.61 -10.12 5.25
C LYS A 12 -8.77 -10.90 3.94
N LYS A 13 -7.89 -10.65 2.95
CA LYS A 13 -8.01 -11.22 1.61
C LYS A 13 -6.63 -11.45 0.98
N PHE A 14 -6.48 -12.61 0.34
CA PHE A 14 -5.31 -12.87 -0.51
C PHE A 14 -5.41 -12.09 -1.82
N ILE A 15 -4.31 -11.44 -2.16
CA ILE A 15 -4.12 -10.68 -3.38
C ILE A 15 -2.97 -11.33 -4.15
N GLU A 16 -3.17 -11.53 -5.44
CA GLU A 16 -2.16 -12.05 -6.36
C GLU A 16 -1.72 -10.94 -7.30
N THR A 17 -0.43 -10.89 -7.58
CA THR A 17 0.16 -10.08 -8.66
C THR A 17 1.19 -10.92 -9.40
N LYS A 18 1.53 -10.54 -10.63
CA LYS A 18 2.53 -11.21 -11.45
C LYS A 18 3.59 -10.18 -11.85
N ILE A 19 4.86 -10.53 -11.66
CA ILE A 19 6.00 -9.77 -12.19
C ILE A 19 6.77 -10.75 -13.06
N GLU A 20 6.95 -10.40 -14.33
CA GLU A 20 7.42 -11.34 -15.36
C GLU A 20 6.60 -12.65 -15.34
N ASP A 21 7.24 -13.79 -15.07
CA ASP A 21 6.61 -15.10 -14.94
C ASP A 21 6.43 -15.59 -13.50
N ILE A 22 6.77 -14.76 -12.51
CA ILE A 22 6.66 -15.09 -11.10
C ILE A 22 5.36 -14.55 -10.54
N LYS A 23 4.58 -15.44 -9.91
CA LYS A 23 3.35 -15.08 -9.19
C LYS A 23 3.68 -14.76 -7.73
N PHE A 24 3.32 -13.56 -7.32
CA PHE A 24 3.41 -13.07 -5.95
C PHE A 24 2.04 -13.10 -5.29
N LYS A 25 2.00 -13.49 -4.02
CA LYS A 25 0.79 -13.53 -3.22
C LYS A 25 1.09 -12.80 -1.93
N TRP A 26 0.16 -11.99 -1.49
CA TRP A 26 0.23 -11.36 -0.19
C TRP A 26 -1.17 -11.25 0.39
N GLU A 27 -1.21 -10.97 1.68
CA GLU A 27 -2.42 -10.95 2.45
C GLU A 27 -2.69 -9.53 2.89
N PHE A 28 -3.78 -8.94 2.37
CA PHE A 28 -4.30 -7.71 2.94
C PHE A 28 -4.90 -8.05 4.30
N GLU A 29 -4.46 -7.39 5.36
CA GLU A 29 -4.93 -7.62 6.73
C GLU A 29 -6.15 -6.77 7.04
N ASP A 30 -5.95 -5.46 7.12
CA ASP A 30 -6.98 -4.43 7.23
C ASP A 30 -6.40 -3.07 6.79
N PHE A 31 -7.16 -1.98 6.87
CA PHE A 31 -6.69 -0.65 6.42
C PHE A 31 -5.58 -0.03 7.27
N PHE A 32 -5.50 -0.37 8.55
CA PHE A 32 -4.56 0.25 9.48
C PHE A 32 -3.25 -0.54 9.50
N ASN A 33 -3.36 -1.87 9.48
CA ASN A 33 -2.23 -2.77 9.45
C ASN A 33 -1.71 -3.02 8.03
N VAL A 34 -2.54 -2.86 6.99
CA VAL A 34 -2.25 -3.12 5.56
C VAL A 34 -1.91 -4.58 5.27
N LEU A 35 -0.84 -5.10 5.87
CA LEU A 35 -0.36 -6.46 5.80
C LEU A 35 0.19 -6.90 7.16
N ASN A 36 0.15 -8.20 7.41
CA ASN A 36 0.90 -8.80 8.51
C ASN A 36 2.35 -8.99 8.05
N ILE A 37 3.27 -8.22 8.63
CA ILE A 37 4.63 -8.14 8.09
C ILE A 37 5.42 -9.44 8.21
N ASN A 38 5.17 -10.23 9.26
CA ASN A 38 5.83 -11.52 9.45
C ASN A 38 5.33 -12.56 8.45
N ASN A 39 4.00 -12.58 8.19
CA ASN A 39 3.43 -13.40 7.13
C ASN A 39 3.96 -12.96 5.76
N PHE A 40 4.05 -11.66 5.54
CA PHE A 40 4.58 -11.10 4.29
C PHE A 40 6.03 -11.53 4.04
N PHE A 41 6.91 -11.47 5.06
CA PHE A 41 8.26 -12.01 4.93
C PHE A 41 8.25 -13.48 4.55
N THR A 42 7.49 -14.30 5.27
CA THR A 42 7.39 -15.75 5.02
C THR A 42 6.94 -16.03 3.57
N MET A 43 5.96 -15.27 3.07
CA MET A 43 5.47 -15.41 1.70
C MET A 43 6.53 -14.99 0.68
N MET A 44 7.14 -13.82 0.85
CA MET A 44 8.15 -13.30 -0.09
C MET A 44 9.40 -14.18 -0.12
N GLN A 45 9.90 -14.63 1.04
CA GLN A 45 11.02 -15.57 1.14
C GLN A 45 10.74 -16.86 0.37
N LYS A 46 9.53 -17.43 0.52
CA LYS A 46 9.13 -18.62 -0.22
C LYS A 46 9.01 -18.38 -1.72
N GLN A 47 8.48 -17.25 -2.14
CA GLN A 47 8.21 -16.94 -3.55
C GLN A 47 9.47 -16.53 -4.32
N LEU A 48 10.37 -15.80 -3.68
CA LEU A 48 11.67 -15.41 -4.24
C LEU A 48 12.77 -16.45 -4.00
N LYS A 49 12.53 -17.42 -3.11
CA LYS A 49 13.53 -18.40 -2.64
C LYS A 49 14.75 -17.71 -2.03
N VAL A 50 14.50 -16.83 -1.06
CA VAL A 50 15.51 -16.00 -0.40
C VAL A 50 15.38 -16.08 1.11
N GLU A 51 16.46 -15.79 1.81
CA GLU A 51 16.45 -15.42 3.22
C GLU A 51 16.80 -13.93 3.31
N TYR A 52 16.10 -13.21 4.18
CA TYR A 52 16.38 -11.80 4.41
C TYR A 52 17.30 -11.70 5.61
N ASN A 53 18.33 -10.87 5.51
CA ASN A 53 19.11 -10.52 6.68
C ASN A 53 18.40 -9.43 7.51
N PHE A 54 18.91 -9.18 8.71
CA PHE A 54 18.33 -8.19 9.62
C PHE A 54 18.16 -6.79 9.00
N ASN A 55 19.12 -6.33 8.19
CA ASN A 55 19.05 -5.00 7.57
C ASN A 55 17.95 -4.94 6.52
N GLN A 56 17.80 -6.00 5.71
CA GLN A 56 16.72 -6.10 4.73
C GLN A 56 15.35 -6.16 5.39
N GLU A 57 15.20 -6.97 6.45
CA GLU A 57 13.94 -7.00 7.20
C GLU A 57 13.61 -5.64 7.81
N LYS A 58 14.61 -4.95 8.37
CA LYS A 58 14.43 -3.62 8.95
C LYS A 58 13.99 -2.61 7.89
N ASP A 59 14.65 -2.58 6.74
CA ASP A 59 14.29 -1.69 5.63
C ASP A 59 12.85 -1.94 5.13
N ILE A 60 12.47 -3.21 4.95
CA ILE A 60 11.12 -3.58 4.52
C ILE A 60 10.08 -3.16 5.57
N ARG A 61 10.40 -3.30 6.87
CA ARG A 61 9.56 -2.79 7.97
C ARG A 61 9.38 -1.28 7.89
N GLU A 62 10.45 -0.52 7.71
CA GLU A 62 10.40 0.93 7.57
C GLU A 62 9.53 1.35 6.36
N LYS A 63 9.70 0.67 5.22
CA LYS A 63 8.88 0.91 4.00
C LYS A 63 7.39 0.65 4.24
N VAL A 64 7.03 -0.41 4.96
CA VAL A 64 5.62 -0.70 5.31
C VAL A 64 5.07 0.32 6.32
N GLU A 65 5.86 0.71 7.32
CA GLU A 65 5.41 1.73 8.28
C GLU A 65 5.16 3.09 7.61
N ASN A 66 5.96 3.47 6.62
CA ASN A 66 5.71 4.67 5.83
C ASN A 66 4.35 4.62 5.12
N ILE A 67 3.96 3.47 4.55
CA ILE A 67 2.65 3.29 3.93
C ILE A 67 1.53 3.44 4.98
N ARG A 68 1.69 2.81 6.16
CA ARG A 68 0.72 2.88 7.26
C ARG A 68 0.53 4.31 7.78
N ASN A 69 1.63 5.03 7.98
CA ASN A 69 1.61 6.42 8.48
C ASN A 69 0.88 7.37 7.51
N LEU A 70 1.08 7.20 6.20
CA LEU A 70 0.35 7.97 5.19
C LEU A 70 -1.16 7.67 5.23
N LEU A 71 -1.55 6.41 5.40
CA LEU A 71 -2.97 6.05 5.53
C LEU A 71 -3.60 6.62 6.81
N LEU A 72 -2.90 6.53 7.94
CA LEU A 72 -3.35 7.09 9.20
C LEU A 72 -3.60 8.59 9.09
N THR A 73 -2.69 9.33 8.46
CA THR A 73 -2.82 10.77 8.24
C THR A 73 -4.10 11.12 7.48
N ILE A 74 -4.42 10.36 6.43
CA ILE A 74 -5.63 10.59 5.63
C ILE A 74 -6.90 10.28 6.42
N PHE A 75 -6.90 9.16 7.16
CA PHE A 75 -8.07 8.79 7.94
C PHE A 75 -8.29 9.73 9.12
N ASP A 76 -7.24 10.22 9.76
CA ASP A 76 -7.37 11.18 10.85
C ASP A 76 -7.97 12.50 10.35
N GLN A 77 -7.54 13.01 9.19
CA GLN A 77 -8.18 14.18 8.57
C GLN A 77 -9.64 13.91 8.18
N ALA A 78 -9.95 12.73 7.65
CA ALA A 78 -11.33 12.38 7.30
C ALA A 78 -12.26 12.23 8.51
N LYS A 79 -11.73 11.88 9.69
CA LYS A 79 -12.49 11.75 10.95
C LYS A 79 -12.93 13.10 11.52
N GLU A 80 -12.21 14.18 11.22
CA GLU A 80 -12.54 15.53 11.71
C GLU A 80 -13.80 16.11 11.07
N ILE A 81 -14.28 15.51 9.97
CA ILE A 81 -15.47 15.96 9.26
C ILE A 81 -16.72 15.37 9.90
N ASN A 82 -17.73 16.22 10.07
CA ASN A 82 -19.05 15.76 10.50
C ASN A 82 -19.81 15.13 9.32
N ILE A 83 -19.78 13.80 9.24
CA ILE A 83 -20.38 13.04 8.14
C ILE A 83 -21.83 12.70 8.45
N ASN A 84 -22.76 13.26 7.67
CA ASN A 84 -24.17 12.89 7.73
C ASN A 84 -24.42 11.55 7.02
N LEU A 85 -25.51 10.86 7.37
CA LEU A 85 -25.91 9.59 6.75
C LEU A 85 -26.06 9.70 5.21
N SER A 86 -26.48 10.86 4.70
CA SER A 86 -26.59 11.16 3.26
C SER A 86 -25.26 11.11 2.52
N ASP A 87 -24.13 11.28 3.23
CA ASP A 87 -22.80 11.36 2.66
C ASP A 87 -22.00 10.05 2.80
N LEU A 88 -22.64 9.00 3.33
CA LEU A 88 -22.05 7.67 3.49
C LEU A 88 -21.41 7.15 2.19
N ASN A 89 -22.08 7.33 1.05
CA ASN A 89 -21.56 6.90 -0.25
C ASN A 89 -20.24 7.61 -0.64
N LYS A 90 -20.06 8.87 -0.22
CA LYS A 90 -18.83 9.62 -0.50
C LYS A 90 -17.66 9.10 0.34
N LEU A 91 -17.93 8.83 1.62
CA LEU A 91 -16.94 8.19 2.50
C LEU A 91 -16.60 6.78 2.02
N ASP A 92 -17.62 6.04 1.58
CA ASP A 92 -17.47 4.70 1.02
C ASP A 92 -16.54 4.68 -0.19
N ASN A 93 -16.72 5.66 -1.09
CA ASN A 93 -15.87 5.87 -2.26
C ASN A 93 -14.44 6.24 -1.85
N LEU A 94 -14.24 7.15 -0.89
CA LEU A 94 -12.90 7.49 -0.39
C LEU A 94 -12.18 6.23 0.10
N ILE A 95 -12.83 5.44 0.96
CA ILE A 95 -12.26 4.22 1.51
C ILE A 95 -11.95 3.21 0.39
N HIS A 96 -12.85 3.05 -0.58
CA HIS A 96 -12.62 2.17 -1.72
C HIS A 96 -11.42 2.60 -2.57
N MET A 97 -11.30 3.89 -2.89
CA MET A 97 -10.17 4.41 -3.66
C MET A 97 -8.86 4.23 -2.88
N THR A 98 -8.84 4.54 -1.59
CA THR A 98 -7.69 4.29 -0.72
C THR A 98 -7.28 2.82 -0.71
N TYR A 99 -8.23 1.88 -0.67
CA TYR A 99 -7.91 0.45 -0.78
C TYR A 99 -7.22 0.10 -2.10
N MET A 100 -7.69 0.67 -3.21
CA MET A 100 -7.09 0.46 -4.51
C MET A 100 -5.66 1.01 -4.57
N GLU A 101 -5.41 2.18 -3.98
CA GLU A 101 -4.07 2.74 -3.88
C GLU A 101 -3.14 1.89 -3.00
N VAL A 102 -3.65 1.33 -1.90
CA VAL A 102 -2.88 0.39 -1.05
C VAL A 102 -2.45 -0.82 -1.86
N LYS A 103 -3.36 -1.41 -2.63
CA LYS A 103 -3.01 -2.54 -3.49
C LYS A 103 -1.94 -2.16 -4.51
N GLU A 104 -2.04 -0.96 -5.07
CA GLU A 104 -1.09 -0.49 -6.08
C GLU A 104 0.30 -0.27 -5.47
N ILE A 105 0.43 0.38 -4.31
CA ILE A 105 1.74 0.60 -3.68
C ILE A 105 2.39 -0.70 -3.21
N ILE A 106 1.61 -1.68 -2.74
CA ILE A 106 2.16 -2.99 -2.38
C ILE A 106 2.59 -3.76 -3.65
N ASN A 107 1.73 -3.87 -4.66
CA ASN A 107 2.03 -4.64 -5.86
C ASN A 107 3.14 -4.00 -6.71
N ASN A 108 3.01 -2.71 -7.03
CA ASN A 108 3.84 -2.02 -8.01
C ASN A 108 4.97 -1.20 -7.36
N GLY A 109 4.97 -1.08 -6.03
CA GLY A 109 6.04 -0.50 -5.24
C GLY A 109 6.81 -1.58 -4.49
N LEU A 110 6.25 -2.11 -3.41
CA LEU A 110 6.97 -2.98 -2.48
C LEU A 110 7.38 -4.33 -3.09
N ILE A 111 6.48 -5.04 -3.77
CA ILE A 111 6.81 -6.35 -4.37
C ILE A 111 7.78 -6.17 -5.56
N VAL A 112 7.60 -5.14 -6.38
CA VAL A 112 8.56 -4.81 -7.46
C VAL A 112 9.93 -4.48 -6.87
N TYR A 113 9.99 -3.66 -5.82
CA TYR A 113 11.21 -3.35 -5.08
C TYR A 113 11.94 -4.64 -4.67
N LEU A 114 11.26 -5.54 -3.95
CA LEU A 114 11.84 -6.80 -3.47
C LEU A 114 12.33 -7.70 -4.60
N PHE A 115 11.56 -7.78 -5.68
CA PHE A 115 11.94 -8.61 -6.82
C PHE A 115 13.21 -8.10 -7.50
N TYR A 116 13.26 -6.80 -7.81
CA TYR A 116 14.40 -6.18 -8.49
C TYR A 116 15.64 -6.06 -7.60
N GLU A 117 15.47 -5.88 -6.29
CA GLU A 117 16.56 -5.94 -5.32
C GLU A 117 17.20 -7.33 -5.34
N LYS A 118 16.39 -8.39 -5.39
CA LYS A 118 16.88 -9.78 -5.45
C LYS A 118 17.62 -10.09 -6.75
N ILE A 119 17.11 -9.66 -7.90
CA ILE A 119 17.79 -9.93 -9.18
C ILE A 119 18.92 -8.92 -9.48
N HIS A 120 19.17 -7.98 -8.57
CA HIS A 120 20.19 -6.93 -8.69
C HIS A 120 20.10 -6.15 -10.02
N CYS A 121 18.88 -5.79 -10.41
CA CYS A 121 18.61 -5.07 -11.66
C CYS A 121 17.95 -3.71 -11.38
N SER A 122 18.21 -2.75 -12.26
CA SER A 122 17.48 -1.48 -12.29
C SER A 122 16.04 -1.68 -12.78
N ILE A 123 15.16 -0.78 -12.36
CA ILE A 123 13.75 -0.77 -12.75
C ILE A 123 13.54 0.27 -13.85
N GLU A 124 13.04 -0.16 -15.00
CA GLU A 124 12.63 0.75 -16.07
C GLU A 124 11.21 1.28 -15.80
N TYR A 125 11.06 2.61 -15.73
CA TYR A 125 9.78 3.25 -15.54
C TYR A 125 9.72 4.57 -16.30
N LYS A 126 8.72 4.73 -17.17
CA LYS A 126 8.54 5.92 -18.02
C LYS A 126 9.84 6.31 -18.75
N ASN A 127 10.47 5.35 -19.42
CA ASN A 127 11.72 5.51 -20.18
C ASN A 127 12.94 5.97 -19.36
N ASN A 128 12.91 5.79 -18.03
CA ASN A 128 14.04 6.08 -17.15
C ASN A 128 14.38 4.83 -16.33
N TYR A 129 15.66 4.65 -16.03
CA TYR A 129 16.14 3.59 -15.14
C TYR A 129 16.35 4.13 -13.74
N TYR A 130 15.80 3.43 -12.77
CA TYR A 130 15.92 3.74 -11.35
C TYR A 130 16.61 2.58 -10.64
N ASP A 131 17.44 2.89 -9.63
CA ASP A 131 17.71 1.89 -8.62
C ASP A 131 16.44 1.58 -7.80
N THR A 132 16.47 0.48 -7.06
CA THR A 132 15.30 -0.06 -6.36
C THR A 132 14.76 0.91 -5.31
N ASP A 133 15.63 1.59 -4.57
CA ASP A 133 15.23 2.54 -3.54
C ASP A 133 14.66 3.83 -4.13
N GLN A 134 15.29 4.39 -5.16
CA GLN A 134 14.76 5.54 -5.90
C GLN A 134 13.39 5.25 -6.50
N TYR A 135 13.21 4.05 -7.06
CA TYR A 135 11.93 3.63 -7.58
C TYR A 135 10.87 3.54 -6.48
N PHE A 136 11.20 2.96 -5.32
CA PHE A 136 10.27 2.88 -4.19
C PHE A 136 9.89 4.27 -3.67
N LEU A 137 10.86 5.18 -3.55
CA LEU A 137 10.61 6.58 -3.17
C LEU A 137 9.71 7.31 -4.18
N LEU A 138 9.87 7.04 -5.47
CA LEU A 138 8.96 7.56 -6.49
C LEU A 138 7.54 7.01 -6.29
N LYS A 139 7.40 5.71 -5.99
CA LYS A 139 6.10 5.08 -5.76
C LYS A 139 5.42 5.58 -4.48
N ILE A 140 6.16 5.77 -3.39
CA ILE A 140 5.58 6.31 -2.15
C ILE A 140 5.11 7.75 -2.33
N SER A 141 5.87 8.59 -3.05
CA SER A 141 5.44 9.96 -3.36
C SER A 141 4.18 9.99 -4.25
N ASN A 142 4.08 9.08 -5.22
CA ASN A 142 2.88 8.96 -6.04
C ASN A 142 1.68 8.47 -5.22
N PHE A 143 1.88 7.51 -4.32
CA PHE A 143 0.86 7.01 -3.41
C PHE A 143 0.30 8.14 -2.54
N GLU A 144 1.17 8.91 -1.88
CA GLU A 144 0.78 10.09 -1.09
C GLU A 144 -0.02 11.11 -1.91
N LYS A 145 0.45 11.46 -3.11
CA LYS A 145 -0.26 12.42 -4.00
C LYS A 145 -1.66 11.93 -4.35
N LYS A 146 -1.83 10.65 -4.66
CA LYS A 146 -3.14 10.07 -4.98
C LYS A 146 -4.05 10.04 -3.77
N LEU A 147 -3.54 9.61 -2.62
CA LEU A 147 -4.29 9.66 -1.35
C LEU A 147 -4.81 11.08 -1.06
N ASN A 148 -3.95 12.09 -1.17
CA ASN A 148 -4.33 13.49 -1.00
C ASN A 148 -5.35 13.95 -2.05
N THR A 149 -5.26 13.46 -3.29
CA THR A 149 -6.23 13.77 -4.33
C THR A 149 -7.61 13.20 -4.00
N HIS A 150 -7.67 11.95 -3.54
CA HIS A 150 -8.91 11.30 -3.12
C HIS A 150 -9.51 12.00 -1.90
N LEU A 151 -8.68 12.33 -0.91
CA LEU A 151 -9.09 13.10 0.27
C LEU A 151 -9.63 14.48 -0.13
N ASN A 152 -8.89 15.27 -0.90
CA ASN A 152 -9.35 16.59 -1.34
C ASN A 152 -10.64 16.53 -2.14
N THR A 153 -10.83 15.48 -2.94
CA THR A 153 -12.09 15.27 -3.66
C THR A 153 -13.23 14.99 -2.68
N PHE A 154 -12.99 14.17 -1.65
CA PHE A 154 -13.93 13.94 -0.57
C PHE A 154 -14.24 15.22 0.23
N LEU A 155 -13.22 16.01 0.58
CA LEU A 155 -13.35 17.26 1.33
C LEU A 155 -14.19 18.30 0.61
N LYS A 156 -14.07 18.43 -0.73
CA LYS A 156 -14.86 19.37 -1.53
C LYS A 156 -16.37 19.19 -1.43
N PHE A 157 -16.84 18.06 -0.91
CA PHE A 157 -18.26 17.79 -0.72
C PHE A 157 -18.82 18.28 0.62
N PHE A 158 -17.99 18.85 1.49
CA PHE A 158 -18.32 19.37 2.82
C PHE A 158 -17.80 20.79 2.99
#